data_AF-A0A5R8NLN0-F1
#
_entry.id   AF-A0A5R8NLN0-F1
#
_cell.length_a   1.000
_cell.length_b   1.000
_cell.length_c   1.000
_cell.angle_alpha   90.00
_cell.angle_beta   90.00
_cell.angle_gamma   90.00
#
_symmetry.space_group_name_H-M   'P 1'
#
loop_
_entity.id
_entity.type
_entity.pdbx_description
1 polymer ?
#
loop_
_entity_poly.entity_id
_entity_poly.type
_entity_poly.pdbx_seq_one_letter_code
_entity_poly.pdbx_strand_id
1 'polypeptide(L)'
;MADPLTETVKIDGADAAVLARDVRSRAGDIRNIKSGEASAGIASGFPGFEIGVACTTACDSATKTLQQLATTLESISDNTISVAAKFLHIDEVRAREFDRLGGTP
;
A
#
# COMPACT_ATOMS: atom_id res chain seq x y z
N MET A 1 4.54 -0.20 -39.24
CA MET A 1 4.01 0.78 -38.28
C MET A 1 3.71 -0.01 -37.02
N ALA A 2 4.52 0.11 -35.97
CA ALA A 2 4.29 -0.62 -34.72
C ALA A 2 3.07 -0.02 -34.01
N ASP A 3 2.14 -0.87 -33.63
CA ASP A 3 0.92 -0.48 -32.92
C ASP A 3 1.31 0.04 -31.52
N PRO A 4 0.99 1.29 -31.15
CA PRO A 4 1.39 1.91 -29.87
C PRO A 4 0.81 1.19 -28.63
N LEU A 5 -0.10 0.23 -28.83
CA LEU A 5 -0.59 -0.67 -27.78
C LEU A 5 0.35 -1.86 -27.50
N THR A 6 1.40 -2.06 -28.30
CA THR A 6 2.36 -3.17 -28.13
C THR A 6 3.57 -2.81 -27.27
N GLU A 7 3.81 -1.51 -27.06
CA GLU A 7 4.58 -1.00 -25.93
C GLU A 7 3.71 -0.99 -24.66
N THR A 8 2.94 -2.06 -24.45
CA THR A 8 2.33 -2.31 -23.16
C THR A 8 3.46 -2.51 -22.16
N VAL A 9 3.53 -1.61 -21.20
CA VAL A 9 4.27 -1.79 -19.95
C VAL A 9 3.85 -3.16 -19.41
N LYS A 10 4.68 -4.18 -19.65
CA LYS A 10 4.47 -5.50 -19.06
C LYS A 10 4.65 -5.30 -17.57
N ILE A 11 3.54 -5.21 -16.84
CA ILE A 11 3.56 -5.32 -15.39
C ILE A 11 3.92 -6.78 -15.13
N ASP A 12 5.17 -7.04 -14.75
CA ASP A 12 5.56 -8.35 -14.28
C ASP A 12 4.79 -8.63 -13.00
N GLY A 13 3.91 -9.63 -13.03
CA GLY A 13 3.11 -10.03 -11.88
C GLY A 13 3.97 -10.42 -10.67
N ALA A 14 5.20 -10.91 -10.90
CA ALA A 14 6.14 -11.21 -9.84
C ALA A 14 6.63 -9.92 -9.14
N ASP A 15 7.02 -8.90 -9.91
CA ASP A 15 7.47 -7.61 -9.36
C ASP A 15 6.32 -6.88 -8.65
N ALA A 16 5.11 -6.94 -9.19
CA ALA A 16 3.93 -6.37 -8.55
C ALA A 16 3.59 -7.07 -7.22
N ALA A 17 3.75 -8.40 -7.15
CA ALA A 17 3.55 -9.15 -5.92
C ALA A 17 4.62 -8.84 -4.85
N VAL A 18 5.89 -8.68 -5.26
CA VAL A 18 6.98 -8.25 -4.38
C VAL A 18 6.71 -6.85 -3.84
N LEU A 19 6.35 -5.90 -4.69
CA LEU A 19 6.01 -4.54 -4.29
C LEU A 19 4.84 -4.51 -3.31
N ALA A 20 3.75 -5.23 -3.60
CA ALA A 20 2.59 -5.31 -2.71
C ALA A 20 2.96 -5.89 -1.33
N ARG A 21 3.80 -6.94 -1.32
CA ARG A 21 4.30 -7.54 -0.08
C ARG A 21 5.14 -6.56 0.73
N ASP A 22 6.05 -5.83 0.09
CA ASP A 22 6.91 -4.86 0.76
C ASP A 22 6.11 -3.69 1.34
N VAL A 23 5.14 -3.18 0.58
CA VAL A 23 4.23 -2.12 1.02
C VAL A 23 3.39 -2.58 2.21
N ARG A 24 2.86 -3.81 2.17
CA ARG A 24 2.11 -4.41 3.29
C ARG A 24 2.98 -4.63 4.51
N SER A 25 4.24 -5.04 4.35
CA SER A 25 5.20 -5.15 5.46
C SER A 25 5.40 -3.79 6.14
N ARG A 26 5.62 -2.73 5.36
CA ARG A 26 5.78 -1.36 5.89
C ARG A 26 4.53 -0.86 6.61
N ALA A 27 3.34 -1.21 6.12
CA ALA A 27 2.08 -0.92 6.82
C ALA A 27 2.01 -1.62 8.19
N GLY A 28 2.47 -2.88 8.26
CA GLY A 28 2.62 -3.63 9.50
C GLY A 28 3.61 -2.98 10.46
N ASP A 29 4.78 -2.57 9.97
CA ASP A 29 5.79 -1.88 10.78
C ASP A 29 5.24 -0.58 11.39
N ILE A 30 4.50 0.20 10.60
CA ILE A 30 3.85 1.44 11.09
C ILE A 30 2.83 1.16 12.18
N ARG A 31 2.04 0.08 12.06
CA ARG A 31 1.08 -0.31 13.11
C ARG A 31 1.75 -0.74 14.41
N ASN A 32 2.97 -1.25 14.34
CA ASN A 32 3.74 -1.69 15.50
C ASN A 32 4.52 -0.56 16.18
N ILE A 33 4.49 0.66 15.62
CA ILE A 33 5.09 1.83 16.28
C ILE A 33 4.33 2.09 17.58
N LYS A 34 5.02 1.92 18.70
CA LYS A 34 4.51 2.32 20.01
C LYS A 34 4.46 3.85 20.07
N SER A 35 3.27 4.42 19.95
CA SER A 35 2.99 5.83 20.23
C SER A 35 2.34 5.97 21.61
N GLY A 36 2.52 7.12 22.27
CA GLY A 36 1.81 7.46 23.51
C GLY A 36 2.60 7.37 24.82
N GLU A 37 3.69 6.61 24.89
CA GLU A 37 4.45 6.45 26.16
C GLU A 37 5.05 7.78 26.65
N ALA A 38 5.62 8.57 25.74
CA ALA A 38 6.19 9.87 26.08
C ALA A 38 5.11 10.92 26.44
N SER A 39 3.95 10.91 25.75
CA SER A 39 2.87 11.83 26.09
C SER A 39 2.22 11.48 27.42
N ALA A 40 2.07 10.19 27.72
CA ALA A 40 1.58 9.71 29.01
C ALA A 40 2.52 10.14 30.15
N GLY A 41 3.83 10.07 29.95
CA GLY A 41 4.82 10.59 30.89
C GLY A 41 4.65 12.08 31.18
N ILE A 42 4.50 12.91 30.13
CA ILE A 42 4.32 14.36 30.29
C ILE A 42 2.95 14.70 30.92
N ALA A 43 1.88 14.04 30.49
CA ALA A 43 0.55 14.24 31.06
C ALA A 43 0.49 13.85 32.55
N SER A 44 1.21 12.79 32.94
CA SER A 44 1.32 12.37 34.34
C SER A 44 2.20 13.29 35.19
N GLY A 45 3.25 13.87 34.60
CA GLY A 45 4.14 14.83 35.28
C GLY A 45 3.55 16.24 35.41
N PHE A 46 2.63 16.61 34.52
CA PHE A 46 1.97 17.92 34.49
C PHE A 46 0.44 17.80 34.38
N PRO A 47 -0.23 17.15 35.35
CA PRO A 47 -1.67 16.94 35.28
C PRO A 47 -2.41 18.29 35.36
N GLY A 48 -3.25 18.56 34.36
CA GLY A 48 -4.07 19.77 34.31
C GLY A 48 -3.38 21.03 33.76
N PHE A 49 -2.11 20.95 33.38
CA PHE A 49 -1.43 22.05 32.69
C PHE A 49 -1.69 22.00 31.19
N GLU A 50 -1.71 23.17 30.54
CA GLU A 50 -1.91 23.29 29.08
C GLU A 50 -0.89 22.45 28.28
N ILE A 51 0.35 22.33 28.77
CA ILE A 51 1.38 21.48 28.17
C ILE A 51 0.96 19.99 28.12
N GLY A 52 0.38 19.46 29.20
CA GLY A 52 -0.07 18.07 29.25
C GLY A 52 -1.23 17.81 28.29
N VAL A 53 -2.14 18.77 28.17
CA VAL A 53 -3.27 18.72 27.21
C VAL A 53 -2.77 18.81 25.77
N ALA A 54 -1.85 19.72 25.47
CA ALA A 54 -1.26 19.87 24.14
C ALA A 54 -0.47 18.62 23.72
N CYS A 55 0.32 18.03 24.61
CA CYS A 55 1.05 16.79 24.34
C CYS A 55 0.13 15.60 24.08
N THR A 56 -0.95 15.45 24.85
CA THR A 56 -1.95 14.39 24.62
C THR A 56 -2.61 14.57 23.26
N THR A 57 -3.07 15.78 22.95
CA THR A 57 -3.73 16.11 21.68
C THR A 57 -2.81 15.87 20.47
N ALA A 58 -1.55 16.29 20.56
CA ALA A 58 -0.58 16.07 19.50
C ALA A 58 -0.29 14.56 19.31
N CYS A 59 -0.21 13.80 20.39
CA CYS A 59 0.02 12.37 20.33
C CYS A 59 -1.16 11.60 19.71
N ASP A 60 -2.40 11.97 20.06
CA ASP A 60 -3.60 11.41 19.46
C ASP A 60 -3.67 11.70 17.96
N SER A 61 -3.32 12.93 17.56
CA SER A 61 -3.25 13.34 16.16
C SER A 61 -2.20 12.50 15.40
N ALA A 62 -0.98 12.39 15.94
CA ALA A 62 0.08 11.59 15.34
C ALA A 62 -0.33 10.11 15.20
N THR A 63 -0.97 9.54 16.23
CA THR A 63 -1.44 8.15 16.21
C THR A 63 -2.49 7.93 15.12
N LYS A 64 -3.45 8.86 14.96
CA LYS A 64 -4.43 8.83 13.87
C LYS A 64 -3.76 8.90 12.50
N THR A 65 -2.78 9.78 12.32
CA THR A 65 -2.04 9.90 11.06
C THR A 65 -1.27 8.62 10.72
N LEU A 66 -0.63 7.99 11.71
CA LEU A 66 0.06 6.70 11.52
C LEU A 66 -0.93 5.59 11.08
N GLN A 67 -2.10 5.53 11.72
CA GLN A 67 -3.15 4.58 11.34
C GLN A 67 -3.67 4.83 9.91
N GLN A 68 -3.91 6.09 9.55
CA GLN A 68 -4.32 6.46 8.18
C GLN A 68 -3.27 6.09 7.15
N LEU A 69 -1.98 6.33 7.44
CA LEU A 69 -0.89 5.96 6.57
C LEU A 69 -0.82 4.44 6.37
N ALA A 70 -0.93 3.67 7.45
CA ALA A 70 -0.95 2.20 7.37
C ALA A 70 -2.11 1.70 6.49
N THR A 71 -3.32 2.21 6.70
CA THR A 71 -4.50 1.87 5.88
C THR A 71 -4.32 2.24 4.40
N THR A 72 -3.68 3.39 4.13
CA THR A 72 -3.39 3.83 2.76
C THR A 72 -2.41 2.88 2.08
N LEU A 73 -1.35 2.46 2.78
CA LEU A 73 -0.38 1.50 2.26
C LEU A 73 -1.02 0.13 1.99
N GLU A 74 -1.90 -0.36 2.87
CA GLU A 74 -2.68 -1.57 2.61
C GLU A 74 -3.54 -1.45 1.35
N SER A 75 -4.22 -0.33 1.18
CA SER A 75 -5.04 -0.06 0.00
C SER A 75 -4.20 -0.03 -1.28
N ILE A 76 -2.98 0.53 -1.23
CA ILE A 76 -2.03 0.51 -2.35
C ILE A 76 -1.65 -0.94 -2.67
N SER A 77 -1.27 -1.74 -1.67
CA SER A 77 -0.94 -3.15 -1.85
C SER A 77 -2.09 -3.93 -2.50
N ASP A 78 -3.31 -3.76 -2.02
CA ASP A 78 -4.48 -4.48 -2.55
C ASP A 78 -4.81 -4.05 -3.98
N ASN A 79 -4.69 -2.76 -4.29
CA ASN A 79 -4.86 -2.25 -5.64
C ASN A 79 -3.78 -2.78 -6.58
N THR A 80 -2.51 -2.83 -6.14
CA THR A 80 -1.41 -3.39 -6.94
C THR A 80 -1.66 -4.86 -7.29
N ILE A 81 -2.10 -5.68 -6.33
CA ILE A 81 -2.45 -7.08 -6.57
C ILE A 81 -3.63 -7.20 -7.53
N SER A 82 -4.69 -6.41 -7.31
CA SER A 82 -5.91 -6.43 -8.14
C SER A 82 -5.61 -6.05 -9.59
N VAL A 83 -4.80 -5.02 -9.80
CA VAL A 83 -4.40 -4.57 -11.14
C VAL A 83 -3.51 -5.62 -11.82
N ALA A 84 -2.49 -6.14 -11.12
CA ALA A 84 -1.63 -7.19 -11.67
C ALA A 84 -2.43 -8.44 -12.09
N ALA A 85 -3.38 -8.88 -11.25
CA ALA A 85 -4.24 -10.02 -11.57
C ALA A 85 -5.10 -9.78 -12.83
N LYS A 86 -5.65 -8.57 -12.99
CA LYS A 86 -6.43 -8.20 -14.19
C LYS A 86 -5.58 -8.21 -15.46
N PHE A 87 -4.36 -7.67 -15.40
CA PHE A 87 -3.45 -7.67 -16.55
C PHE A 87 -3.03 -9.08 -16.95
N LEU A 88 -2.68 -9.94 -15.98
CA LEU A 88 -2.37 -11.34 -16.25
C LEU A 88 -3.53 -12.08 -16.93
N HIS A 89 -4.78 -11.89 -16.46
CA HIS A 89 -5.94 -12.48 -17.11
C HIS A 89 -6.19 -11.94 -18.53
N ILE A 90 -5.97 -10.65 -18.77
CA ILE A 90 -6.11 -10.07 -20.11
C ILE A 90 -5.06 -10.67 -21.06
N ASP A 91 -3.81 -10.84 -20.59
CA ASP A 91 -2.75 -11.44 -21.38
C ASP A 91 -3.03 -12.92 -21.69
N GLU A 92 -3.54 -13.70 -20.73
CA GLU A 92 -3.99 -15.09 -20.97
C GLU A 92 -5.12 -15.18 -21.99
N VAL A 93 -6.11 -14.27 -21.91
CA VAL A 93 -7.23 -14.22 -22.87
C VAL A 93 -6.73 -13.88 -24.27
N ARG A 94 -5.86 -12.86 -24.39
CA ARG A 94 -5.24 -12.48 -25.68
C ARG A 94 -4.39 -13.61 -26.27
N ALA A 95 -3.60 -14.31 -25.45
CA ALA A 95 -2.82 -15.46 -25.88
C ALA A 95 -3.72 -16.59 -26.42
N ARG A 96 -4.82 -16.89 -25.73
CA ARG A 96 -5.81 -17.88 -26.20
C ARG A 96 -6.50 -17.46 -27.50
N GLU A 97 -6.81 -16.17 -27.66
CA GLU A 97 -7.40 -15.65 -28.90
C GLU A 97 -6.41 -15.75 -30.08
N PHE A 98 -5.13 -15.46 -29.84
CA PHE A 98 -4.08 -15.61 -30.85
C PHE A 98 -3.88 -17.08 -31.27
N ASP A 99 -3.82 -18.01 -30.31
CA ASP A 99 -3.76 -19.45 -30.60
C ASP A 99 -5.00 -19.93 -31.37
N ARG A 100 -6.19 -19.41 -31.04
CA ARG A 100 -7.45 -19.78 -31.70
C ARG A 100 -7.56 -19.23 -33.11
N LEU A 101 -6.94 -18.09 -33.40
CA LEU A 101 -6.88 -17.48 -34.73
C LEU A 101 -5.83 -18.15 -35.64
N GLY A 102 -5.15 -19.19 -35.16
CA GLY A 102 -4.31 -20.05 -36.00
C GLY A 102 -3.01 -19.38 -36.39
N GLY A 103 -2.17 -19.06 -35.40
CA GLY A 103 -0.80 -18.60 -35.63
C GLY A 103 0.01 -19.59 -36.47
N THR A 104 -0.06 -19.43 -37.79
CA THR A 104 1.01 -19.84 -38.72
C THR A 104 1.98 -18.66 -38.87
N PRO A 105 3.30 -18.95 -38.88
CA PRO A 105 4.36 -17.94 -38.91
C PRO A 105 4.30 -17.01 -40.13
#